data_AF-A0A6N7LY26-F1
#
_entry.id   AF-A0A6N7LY26-F1
#
_cell.length_a   1.000
_cell.length_b   1.000
_cell.length_c   1.000
_cell.angle_alpha   90.00
_cell.angle_beta   90.00
_cell.angle_gamma   90.00
#
_symmetry.space_group_name_H-M   'P 1'
#
loop_
_entity.id
_entity.type
_entity.pdbx_description
1 polymer ?
#
loop_
_entity_poly.entity_id
_entity_poly.type
_entity_poly.pdbx_seq_one_letter_code
_entity_poly.pdbx_strand_id
1 'polypeptide(L)'
;MEKTEAQKFWEKAEKQLKGLSARAVKIAKGLQQEAVYGVKISKLKVEEMGLESKRVKLFQEIGNETFKLVKTNKLKNSKISKLCAQIDRINREIKKKKASSSSLRKKISEGIKKLK
;
A
#
# COMPACT_ATOMS: atom_id res chain seq x y z
N MET A 1 4.20 14.38 -58.75
CA MET A 1 5.05 15.40 -58.07
C MET A 1 5.84 14.70 -56.98
N GLU A 2 7.15 14.55 -57.17
CA GLU A 2 8.04 14.02 -56.14
C GLU A 2 8.14 15.03 -54.98
N LYS A 3 7.94 14.57 -53.75
CA LYS A 3 8.11 15.41 -52.56
C LYS A 3 9.58 15.81 -52.45
N THR A 4 9.84 17.10 -52.26
CA THR A 4 11.19 17.64 -52.01
C THR A 4 11.79 17.02 -50.75
N GLU A 5 13.11 16.90 -50.68
CA GLU A 5 13.81 16.31 -49.53
C GLU A 5 13.45 17.01 -48.21
N ALA A 6 13.23 18.32 -48.24
CA ALA A 6 12.74 19.11 -47.12
C ALA A 6 11.37 18.61 -46.62
N GLN A 7 10.45 18.26 -47.53
CA GLN A 7 9.13 17.79 -47.17
C GLN A 7 9.18 16.39 -46.53
N LYS A 8 10.05 15.50 -47.05
CA LYS A 8 10.32 14.18 -46.44
C LYS A 8 10.96 14.31 -45.05
N PHE A 9 11.85 15.29 -44.87
CA PHE A 9 12.47 15.60 -43.58
C PHE A 9 11.43 16.06 -42.55
N TRP A 10 10.56 17.02 -42.93
CA TRP A 10 9.49 17.52 -42.06
C TRP A 10 8.49 16.43 -41.66
N GLU A 11 8.09 15.56 -42.59
CA GLU A 11 7.20 14.42 -42.27
C GLU A 11 7.84 13.44 -41.27
N LYS A 12 9.15 13.19 -41.40
CA LYS A 12 9.89 12.34 -40.46
C LYS A 12 10.03 13.01 -39.09
N ALA A 13 10.33 14.30 -39.05
CA ALA A 13 10.42 15.08 -37.81
C ALA A 13 9.07 15.14 -37.09
N GLU A 14 7.98 15.40 -37.81
CA GLU A 14 6.62 15.42 -37.26
C GLU A 14 6.23 14.06 -36.66
N LYS A 15 6.53 12.96 -37.36
CA LYS A 15 6.28 11.60 -36.87
C LYS A 15 7.07 11.29 -35.60
N GLN A 16 8.33 11.72 -35.52
CA GLN A 16 9.16 11.57 -34.33
C GLN A 16 8.64 12.42 -33.16
N LEU A 17 8.25 13.67 -33.40
CA LEU A 17 7.67 14.56 -32.38
C LEU A 17 6.36 14.03 -31.83
N LYS A 18 5.47 13.53 -32.70
CA LYS A 18 4.23 12.86 -32.27
C LYS A 18 4.52 11.63 -31.42
N GLY A 19 5.52 10.83 -31.79
CA GLY A 19 5.98 9.68 -31.01
C GLY A 19 6.52 10.06 -29.63
N LEU A 20 7.34 11.11 -29.55
CA LEU A 20 7.87 11.64 -28.29
C LEU A 20 6.77 12.19 -27.39
N SER A 21 5.84 12.97 -27.95
CA SER A 21 4.69 13.52 -27.23
C SER A 21 3.81 12.40 -26.64
N ALA A 22 3.49 11.37 -27.44
CA ALA A 22 2.73 10.22 -26.96
C ALA A 22 3.43 9.47 -25.81
N ARG A 23 4.76 9.31 -25.90
CA ARG A 23 5.58 8.71 -24.81
C ARG A 23 5.56 9.59 -23.56
N ALA A 24 5.72 10.90 -23.69
CA ALA A 24 5.67 11.83 -22.56
C ALA A 24 4.32 11.77 -21.84
N VAL A 25 3.21 11.76 -22.59
CA VAL A 25 1.86 11.61 -22.02
C VAL A 25 1.69 10.26 -21.30
N LYS A 26 2.21 9.17 -21.88
CA LYS A 26 2.17 7.84 -21.26
C LYS A 26 2.93 7.81 -19.92
N ILE A 27 4.12 8.41 -19.87
CA ILE A 27 4.94 8.52 -18.65
C ILE A 27 4.22 9.37 -17.60
N ALA A 28 3.69 10.54 -17.98
CA ALA A 28 2.97 11.41 -17.07
C ALA A 28 1.76 10.72 -16.41
N LYS A 29 0.95 9.99 -17.21
CA LYS A 29 -0.16 9.18 -16.70
C LYS A 29 0.31 8.07 -15.75
N GLY A 30 1.43 7.42 -16.07
CA GLY A 30 2.05 6.42 -15.21
C GLY A 30 2.45 6.98 -13.85
N LEU A 31 3.18 8.10 -13.83
CA LEU A 31 3.60 8.79 -12.60
C LEU A 31 2.42 9.25 -11.74
N GLN A 32 1.36 9.79 -12.36
CA GLN A 32 0.12 10.14 -11.65
C GLN A 32 -0.50 8.93 -10.95
N GLN A 33 -0.55 7.79 -11.63
CA GLN A 33 -1.10 6.56 -11.06
C GLN A 33 -0.24 6.03 -9.90
N GLU A 34 1.08 6.12 -10.01
CA GLU A 34 2.01 5.77 -8.93
C GLU A 34 1.81 6.66 -7.70
N ALA A 35 1.66 7.97 -7.88
CA ALA A 35 1.39 8.90 -6.78
C ALA A 35 0.09 8.54 -6.05
N VAL A 36 -0.98 8.24 -6.79
CA VAL A 36 -2.27 7.80 -6.22
C VAL A 36 -2.12 6.50 -5.42
N TYR A 37 -1.38 5.52 -5.93
CA TYR A 37 -1.12 4.28 -5.19
C TYR A 37 -0.21 4.50 -3.98
N GLY A 38 0.79 5.38 -4.09
CA GLY A 38 1.65 5.79 -2.98
C GLY A 38 0.84 6.34 -1.81
N VAL A 39 -0.07 7.29 -2.07
CA VAL A 39 -0.97 7.83 -1.04
C VAL A 39 -1.82 6.74 -0.37
N LYS A 40 -2.38 5.82 -1.16
CA LYS A 40 -3.18 4.69 -0.64
C LYS A 40 -2.34 3.76 0.24
N ILE A 41 -1.11 3.45 -0.16
CA ILE A 41 -0.18 2.64 0.62
C ILE A 41 0.16 3.33 1.94
N SER A 42 0.44 4.63 1.92
CA SER A 42 0.74 5.41 3.12
C SER A 42 -0.44 5.42 4.09
N LYS A 43 -1.66 5.64 3.60
CA LYS A 43 -2.88 5.56 4.42
C LYS A 43 -3.01 4.19 5.08
N LEU A 44 -2.85 3.11 4.33
CA LEU A 44 -2.89 1.76 4.88
C LEU A 44 -1.81 1.53 5.94
N LYS A 45 -0.62 2.11 5.78
CA LYS A 45 0.47 1.98 6.75
C LYS A 45 0.18 2.73 8.06
N VAL A 46 -0.38 3.93 7.99
CA VAL A 46 -0.83 4.67 9.17
C VAL A 46 -1.90 3.89 9.93
N GLU A 47 -2.88 3.32 9.21
CA GLU A 47 -3.92 2.48 9.80
C GLU A 47 -3.34 1.20 10.44
N GLU A 48 -2.34 0.57 9.82
CA GLU A 48 -1.61 -0.57 10.37
C GLU A 48 -0.90 -0.19 11.69
N MET A 49 -0.21 0.94 11.74
CA MET A 49 0.45 1.43 12.95
C MET A 49 -0.55 1.71 14.08
N GLY A 50 -1.72 2.28 13.76
CA GLY A 50 -2.80 2.48 14.72
C GLY A 50 -3.31 1.16 15.31
N LEU A 51 -3.45 0.12 14.49
CA LEU A 51 -3.84 -1.22 14.94
C LEU A 51 -2.74 -1.89 15.77
N GLU A 52 -1.46 -1.74 15.38
CA GLU A 52 -0.34 -2.26 16.17
C GLU A 52 -0.25 -1.59 17.54
N SER A 53 -0.48 -0.26 17.62
CA SER A 53 -0.56 0.46 18.89
C SER A 53 -1.69 -0.08 19.78
N LYS A 54 -2.89 -0.28 19.21
CA LYS A 54 -4.02 -0.90 19.94
C LYS A 54 -3.67 -2.30 20.46
N ARG A 55 -3.02 -3.12 19.62
CA ARG A 55 -2.59 -4.47 20.00
C ARG A 55 -1.63 -4.45 21.18
N VAL A 56 -0.65 -3.54 21.19
CA VAL A 56 0.31 -3.39 22.30
C VAL A 56 -0.40 -3.02 23.60
N LYS A 57 -1.37 -2.08 23.56
CA LYS A 57 -2.18 -1.72 24.74
C LYS A 57 -2.95 -2.93 25.30
N LEU A 58 -3.56 -3.73 24.42
CA LEU A 58 -4.26 -4.95 24.85
C LEU A 58 -3.31 -5.97 25.49
N PHE A 59 -2.08 -6.13 24.97
CA PHE A 59 -1.08 -6.99 25.61
C PHE A 59 -0.68 -6.48 27.00
N GLN A 60 -0.52 -5.17 27.17
CA GLN A 60 -0.27 -4.57 28.48
C GLN A 60 -1.43 -4.83 29.45
N GLU A 61 -2.68 -4.68 28.99
CA GLU A 61 -3.87 -5.00 29.80
C GLU A 61 -3.93 -6.47 30.19
N ILE A 62 -3.63 -7.39 29.26
CA ILE A 62 -3.54 -8.83 29.56
C ILE A 62 -2.48 -9.09 30.62
N GLY A 63 -1.29 -8.50 30.49
CA GLY A 63 -0.21 -8.63 31.47
C GLY A 63 -0.64 -8.17 32.87
N ASN A 64 -1.27 -7.00 32.95
CA ASN A 64 -1.78 -6.43 34.21
C ASN A 64 -2.87 -7.32 34.84
N GLU A 65 -3.82 -7.81 34.04
CA GLU A 65 -4.87 -8.71 34.53
C GLU A 65 -4.32 -10.06 34.96
N THR A 66 -3.34 -10.60 34.21
CA THR A 66 -2.67 -11.86 34.54
C THR A 66 -1.92 -11.74 35.86
N PHE A 67 -1.19 -10.65 36.07
CA PHE A 67 -0.48 -10.40 37.34
C PHE A 67 -1.42 -10.34 38.55
N LYS A 68 -2.60 -9.71 38.41
CA LYS A 68 -3.62 -9.68 39.47
C LYS A 68 -4.17 -11.08 39.79
N LEU A 69 -4.38 -11.91 38.76
CA LEU A 69 -4.87 -13.28 38.94
C LEU A 69 -3.87 -14.17 39.66
N VAL A 70 -2.58 -14.07 39.29
CA VAL A 70 -1.50 -14.79 39.99
C VAL A 70 -1.47 -14.40 41.46
N LYS A 71 -1.56 -13.09 41.78
CA LYS A 71 -1.62 -12.61 43.17
C LYS A 71 -2.81 -13.13 43.97
N THR A 72 -3.93 -13.41 43.31
CA THR A 72 -5.18 -13.86 43.96
C THR A 72 -5.42 -15.37 43.82
N ASN A 73 -4.45 -16.12 43.31
CA ASN A 73 -4.51 -17.56 43.03
C ASN A 73 -5.75 -17.99 42.21
N LYS A 74 -6.17 -17.15 41.25
CA LYS A 74 -7.31 -17.42 40.37
C LYS A 74 -6.81 -17.87 38.99
N LEU A 75 -7.28 -19.03 38.52
CA LEU A 75 -6.83 -19.65 37.26
C LEU A 75 -7.63 -19.25 36.02
N LYS A 76 -8.88 -18.78 36.17
CA LYS A 76 -9.77 -18.44 35.04
C LYS A 76 -10.23 -17.00 35.12
N ASN A 77 -10.08 -16.27 34.00
CA ASN A 77 -10.61 -14.92 33.87
C ASN A 77 -11.19 -14.72 32.46
N SER A 78 -12.51 -14.56 32.40
CA SER A 78 -13.25 -14.26 31.18
C SER A 78 -12.80 -12.96 30.50
N LYS A 79 -12.21 -12.02 31.25
CA LYS A 79 -11.66 -10.77 30.73
C LYS A 79 -10.43 -11.02 29.87
N ILE A 80 -9.49 -11.87 30.31
CA ILE A 80 -8.30 -12.24 29.52
C ILE A 80 -8.71 -12.92 28.22
N SER A 81 -9.65 -13.87 28.28
CA SER A 81 -10.15 -14.54 27.07
C SER A 81 -10.76 -13.55 26.07
N LYS A 82 -11.54 -12.57 26.54
CA LYS A 82 -12.07 -11.48 25.69
C LYS A 82 -10.96 -10.63 25.07
N LEU A 83 -9.94 -10.26 25.84
CA LEU A 83 -8.79 -9.49 25.35
C LEU A 83 -8.00 -10.26 24.29
N CYS A 84 -7.76 -11.56 24.49
CA CYS A 84 -7.13 -12.43 23.48
C CYS A 84 -7.95 -12.48 22.18
N ALA A 85 -9.27 -12.64 22.27
CA ALA A 85 -10.14 -12.63 21.10
C ALA A 85 -10.11 -11.27 20.36
N GLN A 86 -9.95 -10.15 21.07
CA GLN A 86 -9.76 -8.84 20.46
C GLN A 86 -8.41 -8.73 19.73
N ILE A 87 -7.33 -9.27 20.32
CA ILE A 87 -6.01 -9.34 19.68
C ILE A 87 -6.07 -10.14 18.38
N ASP A 88 -6.78 -11.27 18.36
CA ASP A 88 -6.94 -12.09 17.16
C ASP A 88 -7.66 -11.34 16.03
N ARG A 89 -8.70 -10.56 16.37
CA ARG A 89 -9.39 -9.69 15.39
C ARG A 89 -8.44 -8.64 14.83
N ILE A 90 -7.67 -7.96 15.68
CA ILE A 90 -6.69 -6.97 15.26
C ILE A 90 -5.61 -7.59 14.37
N ASN A 91 -5.10 -8.77 14.71
CA ASN A 91 -4.10 -9.47 13.90
C ASN A 91 -4.64 -9.82 12.50
N ARG A 92 -5.90 -10.23 12.40
CA ARG A 92 -6.56 -10.48 11.09
C ARG A 92 -6.68 -9.19 10.28
N GLU A 93 -7.03 -8.06 10.91
CA GLU A 93 -7.10 -6.77 10.22
C GLU A 93 -5.73 -6.29 9.74
N ILE A 94 -4.69 -6.39 10.57
CA ILE A 94 -3.31 -6.08 10.20
C ILE A 94 -2.90 -6.93 8.98
N LYS A 95 -3.18 -8.24 9.00
CA LYS A 95 -2.88 -9.13 7.87
C LYS A 95 -3.58 -8.70 6.58
N LYS A 96 -4.86 -8.32 6.66
CA LYS A 96 -5.62 -7.80 5.51
C LYS A 96 -5.00 -6.51 4.96
N LYS A 97 -4.65 -5.54 5.82
CA LYS A 97 -4.03 -4.28 5.38
C LYS A 97 -2.65 -4.48 4.74
N LYS A 98 -1.82 -5.37 5.30
CA LYS A 98 -0.53 -5.77 4.72
C LYS A 98 -0.70 -6.39 3.34
N ALA A 99 -1.69 -7.28 3.15
CA ALA A 99 -1.99 -7.86 1.85
C ALA A 99 -2.43 -6.80 0.83
N SER A 100 -3.31 -5.88 1.22
CA SER A 100 -3.75 -4.76 0.36
C SER A 100 -2.59 -3.85 -0.06
N SER A 101 -1.70 -3.50 0.89
CA SER A 101 -0.50 -2.71 0.62
C SER A 101 0.45 -3.42 -0.37
N SER A 102 0.67 -4.72 -0.18
CA SER A 102 1.48 -5.54 -1.09
C SER A 102 0.89 -5.60 -2.51
N SER A 103 -0.44 -5.78 -2.62
CA SER A 103 -1.15 -5.75 -3.90
C SER A 103 -0.96 -4.42 -4.64
N LEU A 104 -1.06 -3.28 -3.95
CA LEU A 104 -0.81 -1.96 -4.54
C LEU A 104 0.65 -1.78 -4.99
N ARG A 105 1.61 -2.25 -4.19
CA ARG A 105 3.04 -2.22 -4.56
C ARG A 105 3.33 -3.04 -5.82
N LYS A 106 2.71 -4.20 -5.98
CA LYS A 106 2.81 -5.00 -7.22
C LYS A 106 2.28 -4.23 -8.42
N LYS A 107 1.12 -3.57 -8.30
CA LYS A 107 0.54 -2.74 -9.38
C LYS A 107 1.46 -1.59 -9.80
N ILE A 108 2.14 -0.94 -8.85
CA ILE A 108 3.16 0.08 -9.14
C ILE A 108 4.31 -0.55 -9.96
N SER A 109 4.87 -1.67 -9.49
CA SER A 109 5.99 -2.35 -10.18
C SER A 109 5.63 -2.79 -11.60
N GLU A 110 4.43 -3.33 -11.81
CA GLU A 110 3.93 -3.70 -13.13
C GLU A 110 3.67 -2.47 -14.02
N GLY A 111 3.18 -1.37 -13.44
CA GLY A 111 3.02 -0.09 -14.12
C GLY A 111 4.35 0.44 -14.66
N ILE A 112 5.39 0.48 -13.82
CA ILE A 112 6.75 0.91 -14.18
C ILE A 112 7.30 0.06 -15.33
N LYS A 113 7.12 -1.26 -15.29
CA LYS A 113 7.58 -2.17 -16.36
C LYS A 113 6.93 -1.86 -17.72
N LYS A 114 5.69 -1.38 -17.74
CA LYS A 114 4.96 -1.02 -18.97
C LYS A 114 5.34 0.36 -19.51
N LEU A 115 6.06 1.17 -18.72
CA LEU A 115 6.53 2.51 -19.10
C LEU A 115 7.95 2.50 -19.70
N LYS A 116 8.77 1.50 -19.34
CA LYS A 116 10.05 1.19 -20.01
C LYS A 116 9.79 0.58 -21.40
#